data_AF-A0A350W009-F1
#
_entry.id   AF-A0A350W009-F1
#
_cell.length_a   1.000
_cell.length_b   1.000
_cell.length_c   1.000
_cell.angle_alpha   90.00
_cell.angle_beta   90.00
_cell.angle_gamma   90.00
#
_symmetry.space_group_name_H-M   'P 1'
#
loop_
_entity.id
_entity.type
_entity.pdbx_description
1 polymer ?
#
loop_
_entity_poly.entity_id
_entity_poly.type
_entity_poly.pdbx_seq_one_letter_code
_entity_poly.pdbx_strand_id
1 'polypeptide(L)'
;MIEPDIAALACANATAGQLAQLKVLCDEVEMLYTQGHDHIQKDVEFHSYIAKISGNMVVERLIPVINTSVVVFANITYRRLMNETIETHRAIVSCIEKRDAVGAKCAMNMHLTYNRQAIMELITEQKSKNKIKKNTSDV
;
A
#
# COMPACT_ATOMS: atom_id res chain seq x y z
N MET A 1 8.59 9.69 5.60
CA MET A 1 7.69 8.52 5.59
C MET A 1 8.50 7.36 5.05
N ILE A 2 8.48 6.22 5.73
CA ILE A 2 9.45 5.13 5.53
C ILE A 2 9.33 4.50 4.13
N GLU A 3 8.13 4.07 3.72
CA GLU A 3 7.95 3.34 2.46
C GLU A 3 8.25 4.13 1.16
N PRO A 4 7.91 5.43 1.04
CA PRO A 4 8.29 6.18 -0.16
C PRO A 4 9.81 6.30 -0.37
N ASP A 5 10.57 6.47 0.72
CA ASP A 5 12.03 6.51 0.64
C ASP A 5 12.60 5.12 0.32
N ILE A 6 11.97 4.05 0.82
CA ILE A 6 12.28 2.66 0.45
C ILE A 6 12.04 2.41 -1.05
N ALA A 7 10.91 2.86 -1.59
CA ALA A 7 10.59 2.70 -3.01
C ALA A 7 11.61 3.42 -3.90
N ALA A 8 12.05 4.62 -3.51
CA ALA A 8 13.14 5.32 -4.19
C ALA A 8 14.47 4.56 -4.14
N LEU A 9 14.81 3.95 -3.00
CA LEU A 9 16.00 3.12 -2.86
C LEU A 9 15.94 1.86 -3.73
N ALA A 10 14.76 1.25 -3.88
CA ALA A 10 14.55 0.11 -4.78
C ALA A 10 14.86 0.47 -6.23
N CYS A 11 14.58 1.70 -6.69
CA CYS A 11 14.97 2.15 -8.03
C CYS A 11 16.46 2.02 -8.28
N ALA A 12 17.31 2.34 -7.29
CA ALA A 12 18.76 2.29 -7.46
C ALA A 12 19.33 0.86 -7.41
N ASN A 13 18.70 -0.05 -6.67
CA ASN A 13 19.30 -1.34 -6.29
C ASN A 13 18.68 -2.57 -6.95
N ALA A 14 17.41 -2.50 -7.39
CA ALA A 14 16.71 -3.68 -7.91
C ALA A 14 17.40 -4.24 -9.16
N THR A 15 17.66 -5.55 -9.19
CA THR A 15 18.15 -6.26 -10.38
C THR A 15 17.02 -6.54 -11.37
N ALA A 16 17.33 -6.92 -12.61
CA ALA A 16 16.32 -7.27 -13.61
C ALA A 16 15.42 -8.45 -13.15
N GLY A 17 15.99 -9.47 -12.51
CA GLY A 17 15.23 -10.60 -11.96
C GLY A 17 14.31 -10.17 -10.81
N GLN A 18 14.77 -9.26 -9.96
CA GLN A 18 13.94 -8.69 -8.91
C GLN A 18 12.79 -7.84 -9.46
N LEU A 19 13.04 -7.05 -10.51
CA LEU A 19 11.97 -6.29 -11.18
C LEU A 19 10.89 -7.21 -11.78
N ALA A 20 11.30 -8.31 -12.39
CA ALA A 20 10.36 -9.31 -12.92
C ALA A 20 9.49 -9.90 -11.81
N GLN A 21 10.09 -10.28 -10.68
CA GLN A 21 9.33 -10.78 -9.53
C GLN A 21 8.41 -9.72 -8.91
N LEU A 22 8.85 -8.46 -8.85
CA LEU A 22 8.02 -7.36 -8.35
C LEU A 22 6.78 -7.15 -9.23
N LYS A 23 6.92 -7.27 -10.56
CA LYS A 23 5.79 -7.23 -11.50
C LYS A 23 4.80 -8.36 -11.24
N VAL A 24 5.30 -9.59 -11.07
CA VAL A 24 4.45 -10.76 -10.75
C VAL A 24 3.66 -10.52 -9.47
N LEU A 25 4.29 -10.02 -8.40
CA LEU A 25 3.59 -9.71 -7.15
C LEU A 25 2.49 -8.65 -7.35
N CYS A 26 2.77 -7.62 -8.15
CA CYS A 26 1.79 -6.60 -8.50
C CYS A 26 0.61 -7.19 -9.30
N ASP A 27 0.88 -8.09 -10.25
CA ASP A 27 -0.14 -8.78 -11.04
C ASP A 27 -1.03 -9.67 -10.13
N GLU A 28 -0.43 -10.38 -9.18
CA GLU A 28 -1.15 -11.24 -8.24
C GLU A 28 -2.09 -10.43 -7.32
N VAL A 29 -1.62 -9.29 -6.80
CA VAL A 29 -2.46 -8.36 -6.02
C VAL A 29 -3.66 -7.90 -6.84
N GLU A 30 -3.42 -7.40 -8.06
CA GLU A 30 -4.49 -6.90 -8.94
C GLU A 30 -5.50 -7.99 -9.30
N MET A 31 -5.02 -9.20 -9.60
CA MET A 31 -5.87 -10.35 -9.89
C MET A 31 -6.79 -10.69 -8.69
N LEU A 32 -6.26 -10.72 -7.47
CA LEU A 32 -7.06 -11.03 -6.28
C LEU A 32 -8.11 -9.93 -5.99
N TYR A 33 -7.72 -8.66 -6.16
CA TYR A 33 -8.64 -7.54 -6.07
C TYR A 33 -9.80 -7.67 -7.05
N THR A 34 -9.49 -7.79 -8.34
CA THR A 34 -10.48 -7.85 -9.43
C THR A 34 -11.40 -9.06 -9.35
N GLN A 35 -10.92 -10.18 -8.80
CA GLN A 35 -11.72 -11.41 -8.65
C GLN A 35 -12.60 -11.46 -7.40
N GLY A 36 -12.54 -10.48 -6.49
CA GLY A 36 -13.31 -10.58 -5.26
C GLY A 36 -12.64 -11.40 -4.14
N HIS A 37 -11.37 -11.79 -4.30
CA HIS A 37 -10.63 -12.61 -3.33
C HIS A 37 -9.82 -11.80 -2.30
N ASP A 38 -9.50 -12.42 -1.17
CA ASP A 38 -8.59 -11.81 -0.19
C ASP A 38 -7.20 -11.58 -0.81
N HIS A 39 -6.72 -10.36 -0.73
CA HIS A 39 -5.51 -9.84 -1.35
C HIS A 39 -4.46 -9.42 -0.32
N ILE A 40 -4.83 -9.38 0.97
CA ILE A 40 -4.01 -8.78 2.04
C ILE A 40 -2.63 -9.43 2.12
N GLN A 41 -2.56 -10.76 2.04
CA GLN A 41 -1.27 -11.45 2.07
C GLN A 41 -0.38 -11.05 0.88
N LYS A 42 -0.95 -10.87 -0.30
CA LYS A 42 -0.20 -10.47 -1.50
C LYS A 42 0.23 -9.01 -1.45
N ASP A 43 -0.56 -8.13 -0.84
CA ASP A 43 -0.10 -6.77 -0.53
C ASP A 43 1.11 -6.82 0.42
N VAL A 44 1.05 -7.62 1.49
CA VAL A 44 2.18 -7.78 2.41
C VAL A 44 3.44 -8.27 1.69
N GLU A 45 3.30 -9.28 0.81
CA GLU A 45 4.41 -9.79 0.00
C GLU A 45 4.96 -8.70 -0.94
N PHE A 46 4.11 -7.93 -1.60
CA PHE A 46 4.49 -6.83 -2.49
C PHE A 46 5.31 -5.75 -1.74
N HIS A 47 4.78 -5.22 -0.64
CA HIS A 47 5.46 -4.20 0.16
C HIS A 47 6.77 -4.71 0.80
N SER A 48 6.76 -5.94 1.34
CA SER A 48 7.96 -6.61 1.85
C SER A 48 9.03 -6.74 0.78
N TYR A 49 8.62 -7.06 -0.45
CA TYR A 49 9.55 -7.26 -1.54
C TYR A 49 10.21 -5.95 -1.97
N ILE A 50 9.46 -4.84 -2.07
CA ILE A 50 10.04 -3.51 -2.31
C ILE A 50 11.07 -3.17 -1.22
N ALA A 51 10.76 -3.43 0.05
CA ALA A 51 11.68 -3.24 1.17
C ALA A 51 12.96 -4.07 1.02
N LYS A 52 12.84 -5.35 0.66
CA LYS A 52 13.98 -6.23 0.43
C LYS A 52 14.88 -5.77 -0.72
N ILE A 53 14.29 -5.40 -1.86
CA ILE A 53 15.05 -5.01 -3.06
C ILE A 53 15.56 -3.56 -2.98
N SER A 54 15.24 -2.82 -1.92
CA SER A 54 15.85 -1.52 -1.61
C SER A 54 17.35 -1.61 -1.34
N GLY A 55 17.87 -2.80 -1.03
CA GLY A 55 19.29 -3.03 -0.76
C GLY A 55 19.77 -2.45 0.57
N ASN A 56 18.87 -2.02 1.45
CA ASN A 56 19.20 -1.42 2.73
C ASN A 56 18.90 -2.39 3.90
N MET A 57 19.96 -2.90 4.55
CA MET A 57 19.83 -3.84 5.67
C MET A 57 19.01 -3.31 6.86
N VAL A 58 18.98 -1.98 7.08
CA VAL A 58 18.16 -1.38 8.14
C VAL A 58 16.68 -1.46 7.75
N VAL A 59 16.36 -1.22 6.48
CA VAL A 59 15.00 -1.34 5.95
C VAL A 59 14.48 -2.77 6.06
N GLU A 60 15.32 -3.78 5.79
CA GLU A 60 14.91 -5.18 5.95
C GLU A 60 14.46 -5.51 7.39
N ARG A 61 15.08 -4.89 8.41
CA ARG A 61 14.67 -5.04 9.81
C ARG A 61 13.33 -4.37 10.12
N LEU A 62 12.87 -3.46 9.27
CA LEU A 62 11.57 -2.78 9.40
C LEU A 62 10.43 -3.55 8.72
N ILE A 63 10.71 -4.63 7.97
CA ILE A 63 9.68 -5.43 7.29
C ILE A 63 8.54 -5.86 8.23
N PRO A 64 8.78 -6.34 9.47
CA PRO A 64 7.67 -6.71 10.37
C PRO A 64 6.73 -5.53 10.69
N VAL A 65 7.27 -4.31 10.77
CA VAL A 65 6.48 -3.09 10.99
C VAL A 65 5.65 -2.75 9.75
N ILE A 66 6.26 -2.83 8.56
CA ILE A 66 5.59 -2.62 7.27
C ILE A 66 4.43 -3.61 7.11
N ASN A 67 4.66 -4.89 7.41
CA ASN A 67 3.65 -5.93 7.28
C ASN A 67 2.46 -5.65 8.19
N THR A 68 2.72 -5.23 9.43
CA THR A 68 1.67 -4.86 10.37
C THR A 68 0.85 -3.68 9.84
N SER A 69 1.49 -2.63 9.30
CA SER A 69 0.77 -1.48 8.75
C SER A 69 -0.07 -1.85 7.53
N VAL A 70 0.45 -2.66 6.61
CA VAL A 70 -0.30 -3.11 5.42
C VAL A 70 -1.54 -3.90 5.83
N VAL A 71 -1.42 -4.87 6.74
CA VAL A 71 -2.56 -5.64 7.25
C VAL A 71 -3.60 -4.73 7.90
N VAL A 72 -3.18 -3.78 8.74
CA VAL A 72 -4.11 -2.86 9.41
C VAL A 72 -4.85 -2.00 8.38
N PHE A 73 -4.13 -1.39 7.44
CA PHE A 73 -4.75 -0.50 6.46
C PHE A 73 -5.68 -1.25 5.52
N ALA A 74 -5.27 -2.39 4.97
CA ALA A 74 -6.10 -3.19 4.07
C ALA A 74 -7.38 -3.70 4.77
N ASN A 75 -7.32 -4.02 6.07
CA ASN A 75 -8.52 -4.38 6.84
C ASN A 75 -9.46 -3.19 7.09
N ILE A 76 -8.92 -1.98 7.30
CA ILE A 76 -9.74 -0.79 7.57
C ILE A 76 -10.38 -0.26 6.29
N THR A 77 -9.59 -0.10 5.22
CA THR A 77 -10.07 0.44 3.94
C THR A 77 -10.85 -0.59 3.14
N TYR A 78 -10.59 -1.88 3.37
CA TYR A 78 -11.18 -2.99 2.64
C TYR A 78 -11.04 -2.73 1.12
N ARG A 79 -12.07 -3.02 0.34
CA ARG A 79 -12.10 -2.81 -1.11
C ARG A 79 -12.45 -1.39 -1.55
N ARG A 80 -12.56 -0.41 -0.63
CA ARG A 80 -12.97 0.97 -1.00
C ARG A 80 -11.99 1.64 -1.96
N LEU A 81 -10.71 1.26 -1.90
CA LEU A 81 -9.62 1.86 -2.68
C LEU A 81 -9.09 0.93 -3.78
N MET A 82 -9.90 0.00 -4.30
CA MET A 82 -9.41 -1.01 -5.24
C MET A 82 -8.70 -0.38 -6.45
N ASN A 83 -9.32 0.60 -7.10
CA ASN A 83 -8.77 1.23 -8.31
C ASN A 83 -7.51 2.05 -7.98
N GLU A 84 -7.56 2.81 -6.90
CA GLU A 84 -6.46 3.65 -6.42
C GLU A 84 -5.24 2.80 -6.02
N THR A 85 -5.46 1.67 -5.35
CA THR A 85 -4.40 0.72 -4.99
C THR A 85 -3.78 0.10 -6.23
N ILE A 86 -4.59 -0.40 -7.17
CA ILE A 86 -4.08 -0.99 -8.42
C ILE A 86 -3.27 0.05 -9.21
N GLU A 87 -3.81 1.24 -9.42
CA GLU A 87 -3.15 2.32 -10.16
C GLU A 87 -1.81 2.69 -9.52
N THR A 88 -1.81 2.92 -8.20
CA THR A 88 -0.60 3.34 -7.50
C THR A 88 0.45 2.23 -7.39
N HIS A 89 0.06 0.96 -7.20
CA HIS A 89 0.98 -0.18 -7.26
C HIS A 89 1.65 -0.27 -8.64
N ARG A 90 0.86 -0.17 -9.72
CA ARG A 90 1.39 -0.15 -11.09
C ARG A 90 2.34 1.01 -11.34
N ALA A 91 2.00 2.20 -10.84
CA ALA A 91 2.85 3.37 -10.95
C ALA A 91 4.20 3.16 -10.23
N ILE A 92 4.18 2.60 -9.01
CA ILE A 92 5.39 2.26 -8.25
C ILE A 92 6.28 1.32 -9.07
N VAL A 93 5.74 0.21 -9.57
CA VAL A 93 6.51 -0.77 -10.36
C VAL A 93 7.10 -0.14 -11.62
N SER A 94 6.31 0.64 -12.37
CA SER A 94 6.75 1.36 -13.57
C SER A 94 7.89 2.33 -13.27
N CYS A 95 7.81 3.09 -12.17
CA CYS A 95 8.87 4.01 -11.77
C CYS A 95 10.15 3.28 -11.36
N ILE A 96 10.05 2.18 -10.61
CA ILE A 96 11.21 1.35 -10.23
C ILE A 96 11.87 0.75 -11.47
N GLU A 97 11.09 0.24 -12.42
CA GLU A 97 11.59 -0.26 -13.70
C GLU A 97 12.34 0.81 -14.50
N LYS A 98 11.79 2.03 -14.57
CA LYS A 98 12.38 3.17 -15.28
C LYS A 98 13.52 3.84 -14.51
N ARG A 99 13.87 3.34 -13.32
CA ARG A 99 14.86 3.95 -12.41
C ARG A 99 14.51 5.38 -12.00
N ASP A 100 13.22 5.71 -12.00
CA ASP A 100 12.71 7.01 -11.59
C ASP A 100 12.46 7.01 -10.08
N ALA A 101 13.50 7.32 -9.31
CA ALA A 101 13.44 7.37 -7.85
C ALA A 101 12.44 8.41 -7.32
N VAL A 102 12.33 9.56 -8.00
CA VAL A 102 11.39 10.62 -7.60
C VAL A 102 9.96 10.16 -7.88
N GLY A 103 9.69 9.60 -9.05
CA GLY A 103 8.39 9.04 -9.41
C GLY A 103 7.96 7.91 -8.47
N ALA A 104 8.85 6.98 -8.12
CA ALA A 104 8.53 5.87 -7.20
C ALA A 104 8.17 6.39 -5.81
N LYS A 105 8.92 7.39 -5.32
CA LYS A 105 8.60 8.08 -4.06
C LYS A 105 7.24 8.77 -4.14
N CYS A 106 6.97 9.52 -5.22
CA CYS A 106 5.68 10.20 -5.41
C CYS A 106 4.50 9.22 -5.47
N ALA A 107 4.64 8.12 -6.22
CA ALA A 107 3.62 7.09 -6.35
C ALA A 107 3.30 6.42 -5.00
N MET A 108 4.32 6.07 -4.22
CA MET A 108 4.12 5.51 -2.87
C MET A 108 3.53 6.55 -1.88
N ASN A 109 3.92 7.83 -1.98
CA ASN A 109 3.27 8.90 -1.21
C ASN A 109 1.77 8.98 -1.55
N MET A 110 1.42 8.90 -2.83
CA MET A 110 0.05 8.95 -3.31
C MET A 110 -0.77 7.77 -2.78
N HIS A 111 -0.24 6.55 -2.89
CA HIS A 111 -0.82 5.33 -2.32
C HIS A 111 -1.18 5.49 -0.83
N LEU A 112 -0.22 5.94 -0.02
CA LEU A 112 -0.43 6.14 1.41
C LEU A 112 -1.40 7.30 1.72
N THR A 113 -1.45 8.31 0.84
CA THR A 113 -2.38 9.44 0.96
C THR A 113 -3.82 8.99 0.74
N TYR A 114 -4.08 8.14 -0.27
CA TYR A 114 -5.40 7.54 -0.47
C TYR A 114 -5.85 6.73 0.74
N ASN A 115 -4.98 5.86 1.27
CA ASN A 115 -5.26 5.12 2.51
C ASN A 115 -5.62 6.05 3.67
N ARG A 116 -4.82 7.11 3.89
CA ARG A 116 -5.10 8.09 4.93
C ARG A 116 -6.45 8.78 4.74
N GLN A 117 -6.80 9.18 3.52
CA GLN A 117 -8.07 9.85 3.23
C GLN A 117 -9.27 8.92 3.53
N ALA A 118 -9.25 7.69 3.03
CA ALA A 118 -10.31 6.71 3.29
C ALA A 118 -10.49 6.43 4.79
N ILE A 119 -9.40 6.33 5.56
CA ILE A 119 -9.48 6.14 7.01
C ILE A 119 -10.10 7.36 7.70
N MET A 120 -9.75 8.58 7.29
CA MET A 120 -10.35 9.80 7.86
C MET A 120 -11.85 9.90 7.56
N GLU A 121 -12.28 9.50 6.37
CA GLU A 121 -13.69 9.42 6.00
C GLU A 121 -14.44 8.42 6.88
N LEU A 122 -13.92 7.21 7.05
CA LEU A 122 -14.50 6.18 7.92
C LEU A 122 -14.63 6.65 9.37
N ILE A 123 -13.60 7.32 9.91
CA ILE A 123 -13.64 7.90 11.27
C ILE A 123 -14.75 8.96 11.37
N THR A 124 -14.92 9.77 10.33
CA THR A 124 -15.94 10.83 10.29
C THR A 124 -17.35 10.25 10.21
N GLU A 125 -17.56 9.23 9.36
CA GLU A 125 -18.82 8.46 9.27
C GLU A 125 -19.18 7.79 10.59
N GLN A 126 -18.20 7.24 11.32
CA GLN A 126 -18.45 6.59 12.60
C GLN A 126 -18.84 7.59 13.69
N LYS A 127 -18.19 8.76 13.71
CA LYS A 127 -18.55 9.87 14.63
C LYS A 127 -19.95 10.41 14.38
N SER A 128 -20.37 10.55 13.12
CA SER A 128 -21.73 11.02 12.80
C SER A 128 -22.78 10.00 13.22
N LYS A 129 -22.57 8.70 12.94
CA LYS A 129 -23.46 7.61 13.39
C LYS A 129 -23.61 7.56 14.92
N ASN A 130 -22.51 7.75 15.66
CA ASN A 130 -22.55 7.76 17.12
C ASN A 130 -23.30 8.97 17.69
N LYS A 131 -23.21 10.16 17.05
CA LYS A 131 -24.00 11.33 17.43
C LYS A 131 -25.50 11.11 17.22
N ILE A 132 -25.88 10.53 16.07
CA ILE A 132 -27.29 10.21 15.76
C ILE A 132 -27.86 9.23 16.80
N LYS A 133 -27.13 8.14 17.08
CA LYS A 133 -27.57 7.14 18.09
C LYS A 133 -27.79 7.76 19.47
N LYS A 134 -26.92 8.67 19.91
CA LYS A 134 -27.06 9.36 21.20
C LYS A 134 -28.31 10.25 21.25
N ASN A 135 -28.60 10.98 20.17
CA ASN A 135 -29.79 11.83 20.12
C ASN A 135 -31.11 11.05 20.06
N THR A 136 -31.10 9.81 19.55
CA THR A 136 -32.29 8.94 19.48
C THR A 136 -32.53 8.10 20.74
N SER A 137 -31.54 7.97 21.62
CA SER A 137 -31.67 7.25 22.90
C SER A 137 -32.12 8.14 24.06
N ASP A 138 -32.19 9.46 23.85
CA ASP A 138 -32.59 10.47 24.83
C ASP A 138 -34.06 10.94 24.62
N VAL A 139 -34.86 10.19 23.85
CA VAL A 139 -36.30 10.39 23.61
C VAL A 139 -37.05 9.10 23.93
#